data_AF-A0A247ZKY9-F1
#
_entry.id   AF-A0A247ZKY9-F1
#
_cell.length_a   1.000
_cell.length_b   1.000
_cell.length_c   1.000
_cell.angle_alpha   90.00
_cell.angle_beta   90.00
_cell.angle_gamma   90.00
#
_symmetry.space_group_name_H-M   'P 1'
#
loop_
_entity.id
_entity.type
_entity.pdbx_description
1 polymer ?
#
loop_
_entity_poly.entity_id
_entity_poly.type
_entity_poly.pdbx_seq_one_letter_code
_entity_poly.pdbx_strand_id
1 'polypeptide(L)'
;MSKFKNIAIHRPKAQPLTLEQFSFFLAGLIDADGHINKVGNIIIAFHSRDISVAYYIKTRVGYGQVSKNIQKNAVTYVCSHPIGKQLIWGYIYHKLINPDRIEQLNSRLVPKLKPKAGLIMRQLYPAPLSLHNHWLAGFIQGDGSFQVKLVSKKDRLKTEVRLVLQIDLKQITILKQIQTLLGGSIGYRASQNTYYYSSVSFGRAVKLIQYLDNYQVMGSSITLYWMWRKCYIIIQNKGHLSEKGINDIAKIKAQMSKLRLN
;
A
#
# COMPACT_ATOMS: atom_id res chain seq x y z
N MET A 1 17.86 -6.11 23.69
CA MET A 1 16.60 -6.23 22.91
C MET A 1 15.63 -5.17 23.41
N SER A 2 15.35 -4.11 22.65
CA SER A 2 14.32 -3.13 23.05
C SER A 2 12.97 -3.85 23.12
N LYS A 3 12.35 -3.91 24.31
CA LYS A 3 10.97 -4.40 24.45
C LYS A 3 10.07 -3.47 23.65
N PHE A 4 9.58 -3.92 22.50
CA PHE A 4 8.59 -3.17 21.75
C PHE A 4 7.36 -2.92 22.65
N LYS A 5 6.84 -1.70 22.64
CA LYS A 5 5.61 -1.35 23.37
C LYS A 5 4.46 -2.22 22.85
N ASN A 6 3.68 -2.80 23.76
CA ASN A 6 2.50 -3.58 23.39
C ASN A 6 1.55 -2.74 22.51
N ILE A 7 1.04 -3.35 21.45
CA ILE A 7 0.03 -2.76 20.59
C ILE A 7 -1.28 -2.67 21.37
N ALA A 8 -1.92 -1.49 21.32
CA ALA A 8 -3.20 -1.25 21.96
C ALA A 8 -4.32 -2.08 21.32
N ILE A 9 -5.25 -2.58 22.14
CA ILE A 9 -6.41 -3.36 21.68
C ILE A 9 -7.26 -2.52 20.72
N HIS A 10 -7.52 -1.27 21.09
CA HIS A 10 -8.25 -0.33 20.25
C HIS A 10 -7.38 0.17 19.10
N ARG A 11 -7.96 0.14 17.90
CA ARG A 11 -7.37 0.72 16.69
C ARG A 11 -7.56 2.25 16.69
N PRO A 12 -6.64 3.01 16.08
CA PRO A 12 -6.82 4.44 15.89
C PRO A 12 -8.03 4.74 14.99
N LYS A 13 -8.67 5.89 15.21
CA LYS A 13 -9.76 6.37 14.34
C LYS A 13 -9.16 6.79 12.99
N ALA A 14 -9.85 6.47 11.91
CA ALA A 14 -9.49 6.99 10.60
C ALA A 14 -9.83 8.49 10.54
N GLN A 15 -8.88 9.29 10.09
CA GLN A 15 -9.02 10.74 9.94
C GLN A 15 -8.78 11.13 8.48
N PRO A 16 -9.45 12.19 7.98
CA PRO A 16 -9.12 12.75 6.68
C PRO A 16 -7.65 13.16 6.63
N LEU A 17 -6.96 12.85 5.52
CA LEU A 17 -5.56 13.22 5.38
C LEU A 17 -5.43 14.75 5.17
N THR A 18 -4.42 15.35 5.79
CA THR A 18 -3.97 16.70 5.41
C THR A 18 -3.51 16.71 3.94
N LEU A 19 -3.32 17.88 3.34
CA LEU A 19 -2.85 17.96 1.96
C LEU A 19 -1.47 17.28 1.78
N GLU A 20 -0.56 17.50 2.72
CA GLU A 20 0.78 16.89 2.69
C GLU A 20 0.71 15.37 2.82
N GLN A 21 -0.07 14.87 3.78
CA GLN A 21 -0.29 13.44 3.97
C GLN A 21 -0.91 12.80 2.72
N PHE A 22 -1.92 13.44 2.14
CA PHE A 22 -2.53 13.01 0.88
C PHE A 22 -1.52 13.01 -0.27
N SER A 23 -0.63 13.99 -0.34
CA SER A 23 0.39 14.10 -1.38
C SER A 23 1.38 12.93 -1.36
N PHE A 24 1.86 12.54 -0.16
CA PHE A 24 2.70 11.35 -0.01
C PHE A 24 1.94 10.06 -0.33
N PHE A 25 0.71 9.93 0.17
CA PHE A 25 -0.15 8.78 -0.14
C PHE A 25 -0.36 8.62 -1.65
N LEU A 26 -0.69 9.71 -2.35
CA LEU A 26 -0.91 9.71 -3.79
C LEU A 26 0.37 9.34 -4.56
N ALA A 27 1.54 9.85 -4.14
CA ALA A 27 2.81 9.49 -4.76
C ALA A 27 3.11 7.99 -4.64
N GLY A 28 2.95 7.41 -3.44
CA GLY A 28 3.15 5.98 -3.22
C GLY A 28 2.19 5.12 -4.03
N LEU A 29 0.94 5.56 -4.15
CA LEU A 29 -0.06 4.86 -4.95
C LEU A 29 0.25 4.92 -6.45
N ILE A 30 0.79 6.05 -6.94
CA ILE A 30 1.24 6.17 -8.33
C ILE A 30 2.47 5.29 -8.60
N ASP A 31 3.39 5.20 -7.65
CA ASP A 31 4.57 4.32 -7.72
C ASP A 31 4.23 2.84 -7.79
N ALA A 32 3.08 2.44 -7.21
CA ALA A 32 2.52 1.09 -7.30
C ALA A 32 1.69 0.91 -8.59
N ASP A 33 0.45 1.38 -8.59
CA ASP A 33 -0.58 1.10 -9.62
C ASP A 33 -0.86 2.26 -10.58
N GLY A 34 -0.10 3.35 -10.46
CA GLY A 34 -0.23 4.50 -11.36
C GLY A 34 0.44 4.29 -12.71
N HIS A 35 0.08 5.10 -13.69
CA HIS A 35 0.79 5.26 -14.95
C HIS A 35 0.54 6.67 -15.53
N ILE A 36 1.57 7.26 -16.15
CA ILE A 36 1.41 8.48 -16.95
C ILE A 36 1.58 8.11 -18.43
N ASN A 37 0.49 8.27 -19.19
CA ASN A 37 0.48 7.90 -20.60
C ASN A 37 1.23 8.93 -21.46
N LYS A 38 1.46 8.63 -22.76
CA LYS A 38 2.19 9.52 -23.68
C LYS A 38 1.57 10.91 -23.85
N VAL A 39 0.26 11.06 -23.61
CA VAL A 39 -0.48 12.34 -23.67
C VAL A 39 -0.40 13.11 -22.33
N GLY A 40 0.23 12.51 -21.30
CA GLY A 40 0.40 13.11 -19.98
C GLY A 40 -0.82 12.95 -19.07
N ASN A 41 -1.76 12.07 -19.39
CA ASN A 41 -2.86 11.77 -18.46
C ASN A 41 -2.33 10.87 -17.34
N ILE A 42 -2.73 11.16 -16.11
CA ILE A 42 -2.40 10.34 -14.94
C ILE A 42 -3.54 9.34 -14.73
N ILE A 43 -3.19 8.07 -14.68
CA ILE A 43 -4.12 6.95 -14.60
C ILE A 43 -3.75 6.12 -13.39
N ILE A 44 -4.72 5.73 -12.56
CA ILE A 44 -4.51 4.81 -11.44
C ILE A 44 -5.57 3.73 -11.52
N ALA A 45 -5.15 2.47 -11.55
CA ALA A 45 -6.04 1.32 -11.55
C ALA A 45 -6.30 0.84 -10.11
N PHE A 46 -7.49 0.29 -9.89
CA PHE A 46 -7.95 -0.25 -8.62
C PHE A 46 -8.74 -1.52 -8.86
N HIS A 47 -8.79 -2.40 -7.88
CA HIS A 47 -9.85 -3.41 -7.82
C HIS A 47 -11.21 -2.72 -7.56
N SER A 48 -12.30 -3.32 -8.04
CA SER A 48 -13.67 -2.78 -7.93
C SER A 48 -14.07 -2.43 -6.49
N ARG A 49 -13.69 -3.28 -5.53
CA ARG A 49 -13.90 -3.07 -4.08
C ARG A 49 -13.29 -1.78 -3.53
N ASP A 50 -12.27 -1.21 -4.19
CA ASP A 50 -11.59 0.02 -3.76
C ASP A 50 -12.06 1.25 -4.54
N ILE A 51 -13.25 1.18 -5.15
CA ILE A 51 -13.87 2.32 -5.84
C ILE A 51 -13.99 3.58 -4.96
N SER A 52 -14.20 3.40 -3.65
CA SER A 52 -14.26 4.52 -2.71
C SER A 52 -12.92 5.27 -2.63
N VAL A 53 -11.79 4.59 -2.80
CA VAL A 53 -10.45 5.19 -2.86
C VAL A 53 -10.29 6.00 -4.15
N ALA A 54 -10.76 5.47 -5.29
CA ALA A 54 -10.74 6.19 -6.55
C ALA A 54 -11.57 7.49 -6.49
N TYR A 55 -12.77 7.45 -5.90
CA TYR A 55 -13.58 8.64 -5.69
C TYR A 55 -12.98 9.60 -4.66
N TYR A 56 -12.36 9.09 -3.59
CA TYR A 56 -11.63 9.92 -2.64
C TYR A 56 -10.53 10.72 -3.34
N ILE A 57 -9.72 10.10 -4.19
CA ILE A 57 -8.68 10.79 -4.97
C ILE A 57 -9.30 11.85 -5.88
N LYS A 58 -10.36 11.51 -6.63
CA LYS A 58 -11.09 12.48 -7.47
C LYS A 58 -11.55 13.69 -6.65
N THR A 59 -12.15 13.48 -5.49
CA THR A 59 -12.61 14.55 -4.60
C THR A 59 -11.45 15.40 -4.07
N ARG A 60 -10.34 14.79 -3.67
CA ARG A 60 -9.17 15.50 -3.13
C ARG A 60 -8.41 16.29 -4.20
N VAL A 61 -8.36 15.80 -5.43
CA VAL A 61 -7.78 16.52 -6.56
C VAL A 61 -8.74 17.59 -7.09
N GLY A 62 -10.05 17.36 -7.00
CA GLY A 62 -11.10 18.22 -7.58
C GLY A 62 -11.30 18.02 -9.08
N TYR A 63 -10.55 17.11 -9.71
CA TYR A 63 -10.59 16.82 -11.14
C TYR A 63 -10.47 15.32 -11.40
N GLY A 64 -10.75 14.94 -12.65
CA GLY A 64 -10.63 13.57 -13.13
C GLY A 64 -11.95 12.80 -13.16
N GLN A 65 -11.90 11.64 -13.78
CA GLN A 65 -13.03 10.74 -13.98
C GLN A 65 -12.74 9.39 -13.35
N VAL A 66 -13.79 8.75 -12.83
CA VAL A 66 -13.72 7.38 -12.32
C VAL A 66 -14.60 6.52 -13.23
N SER A 67 -14.00 5.51 -13.85
CA SER A 67 -14.69 4.57 -14.73
C SER A 67 -14.59 3.14 -14.19
N LYS A 68 -15.65 2.35 -14.41
CA LYS A 68 -15.71 0.93 -14.01
C LYS A 68 -15.48 0.06 -15.23
N ASN A 69 -14.69 -1.00 -15.07
CA ASN A 69 -14.63 -2.13 -15.99
C ASN A 69 -15.16 -3.37 -15.26
N ILE A 70 -16.44 -3.65 -15.46
CA ILE A 70 -17.16 -4.72 -14.76
C ILE A 70 -16.55 -6.09 -15.08
N GLN A 71 -16.20 -6.35 -16.35
CA GLN A 71 -15.65 -7.64 -16.78
C GLN A 71 -14.31 -7.97 -16.10
N LYS A 72 -13.51 -6.94 -15.78
CA LYS A 72 -12.19 -7.12 -15.14
C LYS A 72 -12.21 -6.88 -13.62
N ASN A 73 -13.38 -6.68 -13.02
CA ASN A 73 -13.52 -6.25 -11.61
C ASN A 73 -12.57 -5.09 -11.26
N ALA A 74 -12.46 -4.12 -12.17
CA ALA A 74 -11.50 -3.04 -12.07
C ALA A 74 -12.18 -1.67 -12.12
N VAL A 75 -11.55 -0.71 -11.48
CA VAL A 75 -11.92 0.71 -11.49
C VAL A 75 -10.69 1.51 -11.90
N THR A 76 -10.88 2.59 -12.64
CA THR A 76 -9.79 3.45 -13.06
C THR A 76 -10.13 4.90 -12.74
N TYR A 77 -9.21 5.57 -12.05
CA TYR A 77 -9.18 7.02 -11.97
C TYR A 77 -8.32 7.57 -13.10
N VAL A 78 -8.84 8.53 -13.86
CA VAL A 78 -8.12 9.20 -14.96
C VAL A 78 -8.18 10.72 -14.78
N CYS A 79 -7.03 11.36 -14.66
CA CYS A 79 -6.91 12.81 -14.70
C CYS A 79 -6.33 13.27 -16.04
N SER A 80 -7.21 13.73 -16.93
CA SER A 80 -6.86 14.35 -18.21
C SER A 80 -6.96 15.88 -18.19
N HIS A 81 -7.71 16.45 -17.24
CA HIS A 81 -7.96 17.88 -17.16
C HIS A 81 -6.65 18.65 -16.88
N PRO A 82 -6.30 19.72 -17.64
CA PRO A 82 -5.05 20.45 -17.49
C PRO A 82 -4.78 20.94 -16.07
N ILE A 83 -5.79 21.51 -15.40
CA ILE A 83 -5.64 21.99 -14.01
C ILE A 83 -5.38 20.83 -13.05
N GLY A 84 -6.13 19.73 -13.18
CA GLY A 84 -5.93 18.54 -12.34
C GLY A 84 -4.54 17.93 -12.51
N LYS A 85 -4.02 17.91 -13.74
CA LYS A 85 -2.66 17.47 -14.05
C LYS A 85 -1.60 18.32 -13.34
N GLN A 86 -1.77 19.64 -13.35
CA GLN A 86 -0.88 20.58 -12.67
C GLN A 86 -0.93 20.42 -11.14
N LEU A 87 -2.13 20.25 -10.57
CA LEU A 87 -2.30 19.99 -9.15
C LEU A 87 -1.62 18.69 -8.73
N ILE A 88 -1.86 17.58 -9.44
CA ILE A 88 -1.23 16.29 -9.13
C ILE A 88 0.29 16.38 -9.25
N TRP A 89 0.83 17.03 -10.29
CA TRP A 89 2.27 17.27 -10.38
C TRP A 89 2.80 17.99 -9.14
N GLY A 90 2.14 19.08 -8.72
CA GLY A 90 2.54 19.82 -7.52
C GLY A 90 2.48 18.98 -6.24
N TYR A 91 1.48 18.10 -6.11
CA TYR A 91 1.36 17.20 -4.98
C TYR A 91 2.52 16.20 -4.93
N ILE A 92 2.84 15.54 -6.04
CA ILE A 92 3.80 14.44 -6.08
C ILE A 92 5.24 14.88 -6.37
N TYR A 93 5.46 16.16 -6.65
CA TYR A 93 6.80 16.69 -6.90
C TYR A 93 7.74 16.38 -5.73
N HIS A 94 8.90 15.77 -6.05
CA HIS A 94 9.89 15.23 -5.11
C HIS A 94 9.41 14.11 -4.16
N LYS A 95 8.31 13.42 -4.49
CA LYS A 95 7.76 12.34 -3.64
C LYS A 95 7.73 10.97 -4.31
N LEU A 96 7.96 10.89 -5.62
CA LEU A 96 8.05 9.59 -6.30
C LEU A 96 9.39 8.90 -6.00
N ILE A 97 9.35 7.57 -5.90
CA ILE A 97 10.50 6.70 -5.65
C ILE A 97 10.73 5.77 -6.85
N ASN A 98 9.68 5.37 -7.57
CA ASN A 98 9.82 4.45 -8.70
C ASN A 98 10.47 5.17 -9.90
N PRO A 99 11.67 4.76 -10.36
CA PRO A 99 12.35 5.40 -11.49
C PRO A 99 11.51 5.44 -12.77
N ASP A 100 10.71 4.40 -13.02
CA ASP A 100 9.83 4.35 -14.19
C ASP A 100 8.75 5.44 -14.11
N ARG A 101 8.21 5.72 -12.92
CA ARG A 101 7.20 6.77 -12.74
C ARG A 101 7.81 8.16 -12.83
N ILE A 102 9.03 8.32 -12.34
CA ILE A 102 9.80 9.56 -12.47
C ILE A 102 10.10 9.84 -13.95
N GLU A 103 10.51 8.83 -14.72
CA GLU A 103 10.68 8.92 -16.18
C GLU A 103 9.40 9.40 -16.84
N GLN A 104 8.28 8.72 -16.58
CA GLN A 104 6.99 9.06 -17.18
C GLN A 104 6.52 10.47 -16.80
N LEU A 105 6.73 10.88 -15.53
CA LEU A 105 6.43 12.23 -15.06
C LEU A 105 7.21 13.26 -15.88
N ASN A 106 8.52 13.08 -15.98
CA ASN A 106 9.43 14.03 -16.61
C ASN A 106 9.31 14.09 -18.13
N SER A 107 9.10 12.95 -18.80
CA SER A 107 9.07 12.88 -20.26
C SER A 107 7.66 13.10 -20.83
N ARG A 108 6.60 12.78 -20.07
CA ARG A 108 5.23 12.75 -20.60
C ARG A 108 4.30 13.78 -20.00
N LEU A 109 4.43 14.11 -18.71
CA LEU A 109 3.57 15.09 -18.05
C LEU A 109 4.21 16.49 -18.02
N VAL A 110 5.41 16.62 -17.46
CA VAL A 110 6.10 17.90 -17.27
C VAL A 110 6.12 18.78 -18.53
N PRO A 111 6.45 18.28 -19.74
CA PRO A 111 6.49 19.12 -20.95
C PRO A 111 5.12 19.68 -21.38
N LYS A 112 4.02 19.14 -20.83
CA LYS A 112 2.64 19.52 -21.17
C LYS A 112 1.97 20.40 -20.12
N LEU A 113 2.67 20.69 -19.03
CA LEU A 113 2.19 21.57 -17.98
C LEU A 113 2.42 23.04 -18.37
N LYS A 114 1.47 23.92 -18.08
CA LYS A 114 1.62 25.36 -18.29
C LYS A 114 2.21 25.99 -17.03
N PRO A 115 3.35 26.70 -17.11
CA PRO A 115 3.89 27.40 -15.95
C PRO A 115 2.93 28.53 -15.55
N LYS A 116 2.51 28.55 -14.30
CA LYS A 116 1.90 29.74 -13.68
C LYS A 116 2.93 30.26 -12.68
N ALA A 117 3.69 31.28 -13.08
CA ALA A 117 4.60 32.05 -12.22
C ALA A 117 5.79 31.30 -11.57
N GLY A 118 6.21 30.14 -12.09
CA GLY A 118 7.40 29.42 -11.60
C GLY A 118 7.93 28.38 -12.59
N LEU A 119 9.18 27.96 -12.40
CA LEU A 119 9.82 26.91 -13.19
C LEU A 119 9.16 25.56 -12.86
N ILE A 120 8.49 24.95 -13.83
CA ILE A 120 8.08 23.55 -13.75
C ILE A 120 9.34 22.71 -13.85
N MET A 121 9.71 22.08 -12.75
CA MET A 121 10.92 21.30 -12.66
C MET A 121 10.66 19.80 -12.82
N ARG A 122 11.65 19.13 -13.39
CA ARG A 122 11.75 17.67 -13.43
C ARG A 122 12.20 17.15 -12.06
N GLN A 123 11.76 15.95 -11.71
CA GLN A 123 12.33 15.24 -10.57
C GLN A 123 13.55 14.44 -11.06
N LEU A 124 14.76 14.81 -10.63
CA LEU A 124 15.98 14.18 -11.12
C LEU A 124 16.31 12.84 -10.43
N TYR A 125 15.90 12.70 -9.17
CA TYR A 125 16.27 11.54 -8.34
C TYR A 125 15.05 10.97 -7.60
N PRO A 126 15.01 9.65 -7.36
CA PRO A 126 14.07 9.03 -6.43
C PRO A 126 14.09 9.68 -5.06
N ALA A 127 12.91 9.91 -4.47
CA ALA A 127 12.80 10.30 -3.08
C ALA A 127 13.22 9.14 -2.16
N PRO A 128 13.73 9.41 -0.95
CA PRO A 128 14.01 8.36 0.02
C PRO A 128 12.72 7.79 0.62
N LEU A 129 12.63 6.46 0.72
CA LEU A 129 11.53 5.80 1.43
C LEU A 129 11.63 6.09 2.93
N SER A 130 10.50 6.42 3.57
CA SER A 130 10.44 6.76 5.00
C SER A 130 9.23 6.12 5.68
N LEU A 131 9.35 5.85 6.99
CA LEU A 131 8.24 5.43 7.85
C LEU A 131 7.57 6.62 8.57
N HIS A 132 7.93 7.86 8.19
CA HIS A 132 7.42 9.10 8.79
C HIS A 132 6.56 9.92 7.81
N ASN A 133 6.00 9.26 6.79
CA ASN A 133 5.04 9.86 5.87
C ASN A 133 4.10 8.79 5.29
N HIS A 134 3.11 9.19 4.49
CA HIS A 134 2.11 8.28 3.94
C HIS A 134 2.53 7.52 2.67
N TRP A 135 3.77 7.70 2.18
CA TRP A 135 4.18 7.11 0.90
C TRP A 135 4.04 5.59 0.91
N LEU A 136 4.57 4.93 1.95
CA LEU A 136 4.50 3.47 2.03
C LEU A 136 3.06 2.97 2.22
N ALA A 137 2.17 3.78 2.78
CA ALA A 137 0.76 3.42 2.92
C ALA A 137 0.07 3.47 1.56
N GLY A 138 0.34 4.49 0.75
CA GLY A 138 -0.11 4.56 -0.64
C GLY A 138 0.45 3.43 -1.50
N PHE A 139 1.72 3.08 -1.30
CA PHE A 139 2.35 1.98 -2.02
C PHE A 139 1.74 0.61 -1.65
N ILE A 140 1.55 0.36 -0.34
CA ILE A 140 0.85 -0.85 0.15
C ILE A 140 -0.61 -0.89 -0.32
N GLN A 141 -1.26 0.25 -0.51
CA GLN A 141 -2.64 0.31 -1.01
C GLN A 141 -2.76 -0.28 -2.43
N GLY A 142 -1.73 -0.13 -3.27
CA GLY A 142 -1.67 -0.73 -4.60
C GLY A 142 -1.13 -2.15 -4.59
N ASP A 143 0.14 -2.32 -4.22
CA ASP A 143 0.87 -3.59 -4.37
C ASP A 143 0.91 -4.48 -3.10
N GLY A 144 0.32 -4.04 -1.99
CA GLY A 144 0.42 -4.70 -0.70
C GLY A 144 -0.67 -5.75 -0.42
N SER A 145 -0.29 -6.84 0.25
CA SER A 145 -1.20 -7.92 0.63
C SER A 145 -1.00 -8.37 2.09
N PHE A 146 -2.00 -8.11 2.94
CA PHE A 146 -2.02 -8.54 4.35
C PHE A 146 -2.53 -9.97 4.53
N GLN A 147 -1.66 -10.96 4.62
CA GLN A 147 -2.04 -12.37 4.72
C GLN A 147 -1.94 -12.91 6.14
N VAL A 148 -2.84 -13.85 6.46
CA VAL A 148 -2.79 -14.69 7.66
C VAL A 148 -2.64 -16.13 7.20
N LYS A 149 -1.53 -16.77 7.55
CA LYS A 149 -1.27 -18.19 7.23
C LYS A 149 -1.33 -19.01 8.50
N LEU A 150 -2.00 -20.15 8.41
CA LEU A 150 -2.02 -21.21 9.42
C LEU A 150 -1.28 -22.38 8.80
N VAL A 151 -0.12 -22.71 9.37
CA VAL A 151 0.77 -23.75 8.84
C VAL A 151 0.80 -24.89 9.84
N SER A 152 0.20 -26.01 9.46
CA SER A 152 0.32 -27.28 10.18
C SER A 152 1.35 -28.13 9.48
N LYS A 153 2.27 -28.73 10.23
CA LYS A 153 3.25 -29.68 9.70
C LYS A 153 3.10 -31.01 10.43
N LYS A 154 3.37 -32.12 9.73
CA LYS A 154 3.25 -33.48 10.30
C LYS A 154 4.15 -33.68 11.52
N ASP A 155 5.28 -32.99 11.57
CA ASP A 155 6.31 -33.05 12.64
C ASP A 155 6.06 -32.08 13.80
N ARG A 156 4.99 -31.28 13.77
CA ARG A 156 4.69 -30.29 14.80
C ARG A 156 3.27 -30.43 15.33
N LEU A 157 3.17 -30.62 16.65
CA LEU A 157 1.88 -30.73 17.35
C LEU A 157 1.05 -29.43 17.30
N LYS A 158 1.67 -28.26 17.10
CA LYS A 158 0.99 -26.96 17.14
C LYS A 158 1.01 -26.28 15.78
N THR A 159 -0.15 -25.75 15.37
CA THR A 159 -0.30 -24.91 14.18
C THR A 159 0.49 -23.62 14.35
N GLU A 160 1.34 -23.31 13.37
CA GLU A 160 2.09 -22.06 13.31
C GLU A 160 1.24 -20.96 12.66
N VAL A 161 1.07 -19.84 13.36
CA VAL A 161 0.41 -18.65 12.82
C VAL A 161 1.45 -17.70 12.25
N ARG A 162 1.29 -17.30 10.98
CA ARG A 162 2.12 -16.28 10.33
C ARG A 162 1.27 -15.11 9.88
N LEU A 163 1.69 -13.92 10.30
CA LEU A 163 1.16 -12.65 9.82
C LEU A 163 2.12 -12.08 8.80
N VAL A 164 1.66 -11.92 7.56
CA VAL A 164 2.51 -11.58 6.42
C VAL A 164 2.03 -10.32 5.74
N LEU A 165 2.89 -9.31 5.57
CA LEU A 165 2.78 -8.36 4.48
C LEU A 165 3.59 -8.92 3.31
N GLN A 166 2.92 -9.12 2.17
CA GLN A 166 3.54 -9.53 0.92
C GLN A 166 3.38 -8.42 -0.12
N ILE A 167 4.44 -8.18 -0.90
CA ILE A 167 4.48 -7.22 -2.01
C ILE A 167 5.23 -7.89 -3.16
N ASP A 168 4.62 -7.97 -4.33
CA ASP A 168 5.19 -8.65 -5.51
C ASP A 168 5.48 -7.60 -6.60
N LEU A 169 6.74 -7.43 -7.01
CA LEU A 169 7.17 -6.44 -8.02
C LEU A 169 8.09 -7.03 -9.08
N LYS A 170 8.05 -6.46 -10.29
CA LYS A 170 9.00 -6.80 -11.36
C LYS A 170 10.43 -6.34 -11.07
N GLN A 171 10.59 -5.23 -10.35
CA GLN A 171 11.89 -4.67 -10.00
C GLN A 171 12.16 -4.80 -8.50
N ILE A 172 13.41 -5.12 -8.16
CA ILE A 172 13.81 -5.39 -6.77
C ILE A 172 14.11 -4.12 -5.94
N THR A 173 14.33 -2.97 -6.59
CA THR A 173 14.87 -1.75 -5.96
C THR A 173 14.02 -1.24 -4.80
N ILE A 174 12.71 -1.10 -5.00
CA ILE A 174 11.79 -0.66 -3.94
C ILE A 174 11.68 -1.73 -2.85
N LEU A 175 11.66 -3.02 -3.20
CA LEU A 175 11.60 -4.11 -2.23
C LEU A 175 12.80 -4.09 -1.28
N LYS A 176 14.01 -3.77 -1.77
CA LYS A 176 15.21 -3.60 -0.93
C LYS A 176 15.05 -2.46 0.06
N GLN A 177 14.52 -1.32 -0.36
CA GLN A 177 14.26 -0.19 0.55
C GLN A 177 13.23 -0.55 1.63
N ILE A 178 12.15 -1.24 1.25
CA ILE A 178 11.15 -1.75 2.19
C ILE A 178 11.79 -2.76 3.15
N GLN A 179 12.65 -3.65 2.67
CA GLN A 179 13.38 -4.60 3.50
C GLN A 179 14.30 -3.90 4.51
N THR A 180 15.01 -2.86 4.11
CA THR A 180 15.86 -2.07 5.01
C THR A 180 15.02 -1.44 6.12
N LEU A 181 13.85 -0.87 5.81
CA LEU A 181 13.02 -0.20 6.79
C LEU A 181 12.19 -1.15 7.66
N LEU A 182 11.61 -2.21 7.10
CA LEU A 182 10.71 -3.10 7.83
C LEU A 182 11.37 -4.42 8.27
N GLY A 183 12.62 -4.67 7.85
CA GLY A 183 13.18 -6.03 7.84
C GLY A 183 12.43 -6.91 6.83
N GLY A 184 12.63 -8.22 6.87
CA GLY A 184 11.91 -9.16 6.01
C GLY A 184 12.86 -9.97 5.14
N SER A 185 12.28 -10.73 4.21
CA SER A 185 13.01 -11.48 3.20
C SER A 185 12.52 -11.07 1.82
N ILE A 186 13.45 -10.99 0.87
CA ILE A 186 13.14 -10.87 -0.55
C ILE A 186 13.44 -12.22 -1.20
N GLY A 187 12.53 -12.69 -2.03
CA GLY A 187 12.73 -13.85 -2.88
C GLY A 187 12.42 -13.54 -4.34
N TYR A 188 12.78 -14.46 -5.21
CA TYR A 188 12.46 -14.41 -6.64
C TYR A 188 11.60 -15.61 -7.02
N ARG A 189 10.54 -15.37 -7.78
CA ARG A 189 9.62 -16.39 -8.29
C ARG A 189 9.82 -16.52 -9.79
N ALA A 190 10.66 -17.48 -10.20
CA ALA A 190 11.03 -17.70 -11.61
C ALA A 190 9.82 -17.91 -12.52
N SER A 191 8.83 -18.69 -12.08
CA SER A 191 7.61 -18.98 -12.86
C SER A 191 6.77 -17.75 -13.24
N GLN A 192 6.94 -16.63 -12.51
CA GLN A 192 6.21 -15.39 -12.77
C GLN A 192 7.15 -14.26 -13.21
N ASN A 193 8.47 -14.50 -13.22
CA ASN A 193 9.50 -13.47 -13.40
C ASN A 193 9.21 -12.23 -12.52
N THR A 194 9.08 -12.46 -11.21
CA THR A 194 8.66 -11.45 -10.23
C THR A 194 9.43 -11.63 -8.92
N TYR A 195 9.89 -10.54 -8.33
CA TYR A 195 10.43 -10.52 -6.98
C TYR A 195 9.31 -10.34 -5.96
N TYR A 196 9.46 -10.92 -4.78
CA TYR A 196 8.51 -10.70 -3.69
C TYR A 196 9.21 -10.35 -2.40
N TYR A 197 8.63 -9.40 -1.67
CA TYR A 197 8.93 -9.12 -0.28
C TYR A 197 7.96 -9.88 0.63
N SER A 198 8.45 -10.38 1.76
CA SER A 198 7.62 -11.03 2.78
C SER A 198 8.13 -10.76 4.20
N SER A 199 7.22 -10.37 5.09
CA SER A 199 7.49 -10.21 6.54
C SER A 199 6.78 -11.30 7.34
N VAL A 200 7.49 -12.34 7.78
CA VAL A 200 6.86 -13.48 8.48
C VAL A 200 6.98 -13.46 10.02
N SER A 201 7.77 -12.55 10.60
CA SER A 201 8.05 -12.53 12.04
C SER A 201 7.17 -11.53 12.80
N PHE A 202 6.79 -11.86 14.04
CA PHE A 202 5.98 -10.97 14.89
C PHE A 202 6.65 -9.63 15.20
N GLY A 203 7.98 -9.56 15.35
CA GLY A 203 8.68 -8.28 15.55
C GLY A 203 8.52 -7.32 14.36
N ARG A 204 8.57 -7.84 13.13
CA ARG A 204 8.31 -7.05 11.92
C ARG A 204 6.85 -6.64 11.82
N ALA A 205 5.93 -7.51 12.25
CA ALA A 205 4.51 -7.18 12.32
C ALA A 205 4.24 -5.99 13.25
N VAL A 206 4.87 -5.93 14.43
CA VAL A 206 4.79 -4.77 15.33
C VAL A 206 5.22 -3.48 14.62
N LYS A 207 6.37 -3.51 13.94
CA LYS A 207 6.90 -2.33 13.25
C LYS A 207 5.94 -1.84 12.17
N LEU A 208 5.34 -2.75 11.40
CA LEU A 208 4.32 -2.42 10.41
C LEU A 208 3.04 -1.87 11.07
N ILE A 209 2.60 -2.41 12.20
CA ILE A 209 1.44 -1.89 12.94
C ILE A 209 1.71 -0.48 13.43
N GLN A 210 2.87 -0.23 14.04
CA GLN A 210 3.26 1.10 14.51
C GLN A 210 3.28 2.12 13.36
N TYR A 211 3.69 1.72 12.17
CA TYR A 211 3.60 2.56 10.98
C TYR A 211 2.14 2.78 10.57
N LEU A 212 1.37 1.72 10.30
CA LEU A 212 0.01 1.83 9.75
C LEU A 212 -1.04 2.37 10.74
N ASP A 213 -0.80 2.30 12.04
CA ASP A 213 -1.64 2.96 13.05
C ASP A 213 -1.51 4.50 12.92
N ASN A 214 -0.38 5.03 12.43
CA ASN A 214 -0.14 6.46 12.20
C ASN A 214 -0.35 6.88 10.72
N TYR A 215 -0.07 5.99 9.78
CA TYR A 215 -0.09 6.24 8.33
C TYR A 215 -0.98 5.21 7.65
N GLN A 216 -2.29 5.48 7.61
CA GLN A 216 -3.29 4.48 7.27
C GLN A 216 -3.43 4.25 5.76
N VAL A 217 -3.67 2.99 5.39
CA VAL A 217 -4.29 2.61 4.11
C VAL A 217 -5.78 2.97 4.11
N MET A 218 -6.50 2.81 2.99
CA MET A 218 -7.89 3.21 2.85
C MET A 218 -8.78 2.06 2.31
N GLY A 219 -10.08 2.33 2.14
CA GLY A 219 -11.00 1.45 1.42
C GLY A 219 -11.11 0.03 2.01
N SER A 220 -11.01 -0.99 1.17
CA SER A 220 -11.03 -2.37 1.63
C SER A 220 -9.74 -2.76 2.37
N SER A 221 -8.61 -2.17 1.98
CA SER A 221 -7.29 -2.44 2.56
C SER A 221 -7.22 -2.07 4.04
N ILE A 222 -7.87 -1.00 4.51
CA ILE A 222 -7.90 -0.68 5.94
C ILE A 222 -8.68 -1.72 6.75
N THR A 223 -9.73 -2.30 6.16
CA THR A 223 -10.49 -3.38 6.80
C THR A 223 -9.66 -4.65 6.90
N LEU A 224 -8.95 -5.03 5.83
CA LEU A 224 -8.01 -6.15 5.83
C LEU A 224 -6.88 -5.95 6.85
N TYR A 225 -6.30 -4.75 6.91
CA TYR A 225 -5.29 -4.39 7.89
C TYR A 225 -5.81 -4.53 9.33
N TRP A 226 -7.01 -4.04 9.63
CA TRP A 226 -7.57 -4.15 10.98
C TRP A 226 -7.85 -5.59 11.40
N MET A 227 -8.33 -6.44 10.48
CA MET A 227 -8.46 -7.88 10.72
C MET A 227 -7.10 -8.52 10.99
N TRP A 228 -6.10 -8.19 10.18
CA TRP A 228 -4.73 -8.67 10.35
C TRP A 228 -4.11 -8.21 11.69
N ARG A 229 -4.31 -6.94 12.08
CA ARG A 229 -3.92 -6.37 13.38
C ARG A 229 -4.64 -7.06 14.54
N LYS A 230 -5.91 -7.43 14.39
CA LYS A 230 -6.67 -8.19 15.40
C LYS A 230 -6.04 -9.56 15.65
N CYS A 231 -5.60 -10.27 14.60
CA CYS A 231 -4.84 -11.50 14.76
C CYS A 231 -3.52 -11.26 15.51
N TYR A 232 -2.84 -10.13 15.26
CA TYR A 232 -1.64 -9.77 16.01
C TYR A 232 -1.93 -9.58 17.52
N ILE A 233 -3.04 -8.96 17.90
CA ILE A 233 -3.43 -8.83 19.31
C ILE A 233 -3.62 -10.19 19.99
N ILE A 234 -4.24 -11.16 19.30
CA ILE A 234 -4.37 -12.54 19.81
C ILE A 234 -2.97 -13.16 20.00
N ILE A 235 -2.05 -12.92 19.06
CA ILE A 235 -0.68 -13.41 19.14
C ILE A 235 0.09 -12.78 20.31
N GLN A 236 0.00 -11.46 20.46
CA GLN A 236 0.63 -10.69 21.53
C GLN A 236 0.24 -11.22 22.91
N ASN A 237 -1.04 -11.58 23.08
CA ASN A 237 -1.57 -12.14 24.32
C ASN A 237 -1.36 -13.66 24.45
N LYS A 238 -0.51 -14.26 23.60
CA LYS A 238 -0.23 -15.71 23.54
C LYS A 238 -1.46 -16.60 23.27
N GLY A 239 -2.60 -16.03 22.89
CA GLY A 239 -3.85 -16.77 22.64
C GLY A 239 -3.74 -17.78 21.51
N HIS A 240 -2.89 -17.50 20.52
CA HIS A 240 -2.56 -18.42 19.41
C HIS A 240 -1.95 -19.76 19.84
N LEU A 241 -1.55 -19.93 21.10
CA LEU A 241 -1.07 -21.21 21.65
C LEU A 241 -2.20 -22.15 22.08
N SER A 242 -3.45 -21.67 22.06
CA SER A 242 -4.65 -22.44 22.40
C SER A 242 -5.47 -22.77 21.15
N GLU A 243 -6.21 -23.87 21.19
CA GLU A 243 -7.12 -24.26 20.11
C GLU A 243 -8.19 -23.20 19.84
N LYS A 244 -8.78 -22.64 20.90
CA LYS A 244 -9.72 -21.51 20.82
C LYS A 244 -9.13 -20.34 20.04
N GLY A 245 -7.91 -19.92 20.38
CA GLY A 245 -7.25 -18.80 19.70
C GLY A 245 -6.90 -19.08 18.25
N ILE A 246 -6.51 -20.32 17.90
CA ILE A 246 -6.31 -20.75 16.51
C ILE A 246 -7.64 -20.69 15.74
N ASN A 247 -8.74 -21.16 16.33
CA ASN A 247 -10.07 -21.12 15.74
C ASN A 247 -10.56 -19.68 15.52
N ASP A 248 -10.29 -18.77 16.46
CA ASP A 248 -10.61 -17.35 16.31
C ASP A 248 -9.82 -16.70 15.15
N ILE A 249 -8.53 -17.01 15.04
CA ILE A 249 -7.69 -16.54 13.92
C ILE A 249 -8.16 -17.14 12.59
N ALA A 250 -8.57 -18.41 12.57
CA ALA A 250 -9.10 -19.07 11.38
C ALA A 250 -10.40 -18.40 10.89
N LYS A 251 -11.30 -18.03 11.80
CA LYS A 251 -12.52 -17.27 11.47
C LYS A 251 -12.18 -15.90 10.87
N ILE A 252 -11.24 -15.16 11.46
CA ILE A 252 -10.79 -13.87 10.91
C ILE A 252 -10.18 -14.06 9.52
N LYS A 253 -9.31 -15.06 9.34
CA LYS A 253 -8.71 -15.40 8.04
C LYS A 253 -9.79 -15.69 6.98
N ALA A 254 -10.83 -16.45 7.32
CA ALA A 254 -11.93 -16.74 6.40
C ALA A 254 -12.70 -15.47 6.00
N GLN A 255 -12.95 -14.56 6.94
CA GLN A 255 -13.55 -13.25 6.66
C GLN A 255 -12.68 -12.40 5.72
N MET A 256 -11.36 -12.37 5.96
CA MET A 256 -10.42 -11.68 5.07
C MET A 256 -10.42 -12.27 3.66
N SER A 257 -10.56 -13.59 3.51
CA SER A 257 -10.67 -14.23 2.19
C SER A 257 -11.97 -13.84 1.48
N LYS A 258 -13.11 -13.83 2.19
CA LYS A 258 -14.40 -13.40 1.63
C LYS A 258 -14.35 -11.95 1.13
N LEU A 259 -13.72 -11.05 1.89
CA LEU A 259 -13.54 -9.65 1.50
C LEU A 259 -12.65 -9.48 0.25
N ARG A 260 -11.77 -10.45 -0.05
CA ARG A 260 -10.94 -10.44 -1.27
C ARG A 260 -11.64 -11.02 -2.50
N LEU A 261 -12.72 -11.76 -2.33
CA LEU A 261 -13.50 -12.30 -3.44
C LEU A 261 -14.61 -11.33 -3.87
N ASN A 262 -15.07 -10.51 -2.92
CA ASN A 262 -16.02 -9.42 -3.15
C ASN A 262 -15.32 -8.11 -3.56
#